data_AF-A0A972TX67-F1
#
_entry.id   AF-A0A972TX67-F1
#
_cell.length_a   1.000
_cell.length_b   1.000
_cell.length_c   1.000
_cell.angle_alpha   90.00
_cell.angle_beta   90.00
_cell.angle_gamma   90.00
#
_symmetry.space_group_name_H-M   'P 1'
#
loop_
_entity.id
_entity.type
_entity.pdbx_description
1 polymer ?
#
loop_
_entity_poly.entity_id
_entity_poly.type
_entity_poly.pdbx_seq_one_letter_code
_entity_poly.pdbx_strand_id
1 'polypeptide(L)'
;MKHDPFGNLRDWGPVLALLEKLSDNGQLIDCQPGLIRILKYKGNWQLREEVLKKVGEIQDPSGELICQVLSILADDNIYYDARILASDALIQLLKNAQDGFNGEMSMSVRKVTEKLRTTPQPPIFDNALEELHSEIGLLSTLEN
;
A
#
# COMPACT_ATOMS: atom_id res chain seq x y z
N MET A 1 12.35 -17.03 -3.54
CA MET A 1 11.45 -17.11 -4.71
C MET A 1 10.20 -16.33 -4.34
N LYS A 2 9.92 -15.20 -5.01
CA LYS A 2 8.66 -14.49 -4.79
C LYS A 2 7.55 -15.26 -5.49
N HIS A 3 6.51 -15.65 -4.78
CA HIS A 3 5.43 -16.51 -5.29
C HIS A 3 4.06 -15.84 -5.17
N ASP A 4 3.09 -16.33 -5.94
CA ASP A 4 1.70 -15.89 -5.89
C ASP A 4 0.81 -17.09 -5.54
N PRO A 5 0.47 -17.27 -4.24
CA PRO A 5 -0.28 -18.43 -3.78
C PRO A 5 -1.81 -18.24 -3.85
N PHE A 6 -2.30 -17.05 -4.25
CA PHE A 6 -3.70 -16.65 -4.08
C PHE A 6 -4.65 -17.18 -5.15
N GLY A 7 -4.21 -18.10 -6.02
CA GLY A 7 -5.08 -18.84 -6.95
C GLY A 7 -6.10 -17.97 -7.70
N ASN A 8 -7.38 -18.37 -7.66
CA ASN A 8 -8.49 -17.69 -8.33
C ASN A 8 -9.14 -16.62 -7.44
N LEU A 9 -8.92 -15.35 -7.77
CA LEU A 9 -9.46 -14.20 -7.00
C LEU A 9 -10.99 -14.04 -7.07
N ARG A 10 -11.68 -14.78 -7.95
CA ARG A 10 -13.15 -14.85 -7.94
C ARG A 10 -13.67 -15.71 -6.79
N ASP A 11 -12.90 -16.72 -6.40
CA ASP A 11 -13.19 -17.55 -5.24
C ASP A 11 -12.47 -16.97 -4.02
N TRP A 12 -13.01 -15.84 -3.54
CA TRP A 12 -12.32 -14.96 -2.62
C TRP A 12 -12.30 -15.44 -1.17
N GLY A 13 -13.21 -16.35 -0.77
CA GLY A 13 -13.23 -16.91 0.57
C GLY A 13 -11.93 -17.64 0.94
N PRO A 14 -11.47 -18.61 0.12
CA PRO A 14 -10.17 -19.25 0.30
C PRO A 14 -8.99 -18.28 0.25
N VAL A 15 -9.07 -17.24 -0.59
CA VAL A 15 -8.02 -16.22 -0.69
C VAL A 15 -7.90 -15.41 0.60
N LEU A 16 -9.01 -15.00 1.20
CA LEU A 16 -9.02 -14.30 2.49
C LEU A 16 -8.48 -15.17 3.62
N ALA A 17 -8.93 -16.43 3.70
CA ALA A 17 -8.44 -17.37 4.72
C ALA A 17 -6.92 -17.60 4.59
N LEU A 18 -6.42 -17.68 3.35
CA LEU A 18 -4.99 -17.79 3.10
C LEU A 18 -4.23 -16.51 3.44
N LEU A 19 -4.78 -15.34 3.08
CA LEU A 19 -4.19 -14.04 3.42
C LEU A 19 -4.04 -13.87 4.93
N GLU A 20 -5.09 -14.20 5.70
CA GLU A 20 -5.06 -14.16 7.16
C GLU A 20 -3.96 -15.07 7.71
N LYS A 21 -3.95 -16.32 7.27
CA LYS A 21 -2.93 -17.29 7.69
C LYS A 21 -1.50 -16.82 7.36
N LEU A 22 -1.27 -16.22 6.20
CA LEU A 22 0.06 -15.74 5.83
C LEU A 22 0.46 -14.50 6.63
N SER A 23 -0.49 -13.62 6.95
CA SER A 23 -0.30 -12.45 7.83
C SER A 23 0.07 -12.88 9.24
N ASP A 24 -0.71 -13.77 9.85
CA ASP A 24 -0.46 -14.28 11.22
C ASP A 24 0.91 -14.96 11.38
N ASN A 25 1.42 -15.56 10.30
CA ASN A 25 2.72 -16.23 10.29
C ASN A 25 3.88 -15.33 9.82
N GLY A 26 3.64 -14.05 9.50
CA GLY A 26 4.66 -13.13 8.98
C GLY A 26 5.19 -13.49 7.58
N GLN A 27 4.44 -14.26 6.80
CA GLN A 27 4.85 -14.82 5.51
C GLN A 27 4.41 -13.99 4.30
N LEU A 28 3.80 -12.82 4.51
CA LEU A 28 3.39 -11.93 3.43
C LEU A 28 4.57 -11.41 2.60
N ILE A 29 5.75 -11.31 3.20
CA ILE A 29 7.00 -10.91 2.53
C ILE A 29 7.34 -11.79 1.31
N ASP A 30 7.05 -13.10 1.39
CA ASP A 30 7.33 -14.06 0.31
C ASP A 30 6.32 -14.00 -0.83
N CYS A 31 5.18 -13.34 -0.59
CA CYS A 31 3.98 -13.39 -1.43
C CYS A 31 3.63 -12.06 -2.10
N GLN A 32 4.54 -11.09 -2.10
CA GLN A 32 4.29 -9.73 -2.60
C GLN A 32 3.75 -9.66 -4.05
N PRO A 33 4.21 -10.47 -5.04
CA PRO A 33 3.60 -10.47 -6.38
C PRO A 33 2.12 -10.82 -6.38
N GLY A 34 1.72 -11.76 -5.51
CA GLY A 34 0.33 -12.13 -5.32
C GLY A 34 -0.51 -11.02 -4.69
N LEU A 35 0.04 -10.30 -3.71
CA LEU A 35 -0.61 -9.13 -3.10
C LEU A 35 -0.81 -8.01 -4.13
N ILE A 36 0.20 -7.74 -4.97
CA ILE A 36 0.11 -6.79 -6.09
C ILE A 36 -1.01 -7.21 -7.05
N ARG A 37 -1.12 -8.50 -7.39
CA ARG A 37 -2.20 -8.99 -8.26
C ARG A 37 -3.58 -8.77 -7.64
N ILE A 38 -3.73 -9.00 -6.33
CA ILE A 38 -4.99 -8.72 -5.61
C ILE A 38 -5.31 -7.21 -5.66
N LEU A 39 -4.34 -6.35 -5.36
CA LEU A 39 -4.53 -4.89 -5.36
C LEU A 39 -4.97 -4.36 -6.74
N LYS A 40 -4.43 -4.93 -7.83
CA LYS A 40 -4.82 -4.62 -9.22
C LYS A 40 -6.21 -5.16 -9.60
N TYR A 41 -6.72 -6.15 -8.87
CA TYR A 41 -7.98 -6.78 -9.22
C TYR A 41 -9.16 -5.85 -8.91
N LYS A 42 -9.89 -5.44 -9.95
CA LYS A 42 -11.04 -4.53 -9.82
C LYS A 42 -12.33 -5.23 -9.39
N GLY A 43 -12.39 -6.56 -9.47
CA GLY A 43 -13.62 -7.33 -9.28
C GLY A 43 -13.98 -7.64 -7.82
N ASN A 44 -13.14 -7.28 -6.86
CA ASN A 44 -13.40 -7.57 -5.45
C ASN A 44 -12.81 -6.48 -4.54
N TRP A 45 -13.68 -5.58 -4.07
CA TRP A 45 -13.31 -4.48 -3.18
C TRP A 45 -12.88 -4.99 -1.79
N GLN A 46 -13.55 -6.03 -1.29
CA GLN A 46 -13.24 -6.62 0.02
C GLN A 46 -11.83 -7.20 0.05
N LEU A 47 -11.45 -7.98 -0.97
CA LEU A 47 -10.06 -8.50 -1.08
C LEU A 47 -9.03 -7.38 -1.10
N ARG A 48 -9.32 -6.27 -1.78
CA ARG A 48 -8.40 -5.13 -1.84
C ARG A 48 -8.21 -4.52 -0.45
N GLU A 49 -9.29 -4.26 0.28
CA GLU A 49 -9.20 -3.68 1.62
C GLU A 49 -8.47 -4.59 2.60
N GLU A 50 -8.76 -5.89 2.59
CA GLU A 50 -8.08 -6.83 3.48
C GLU A 50 -6.59 -6.92 3.19
N VAL A 51 -6.19 -6.82 1.91
CA VAL A 51 -4.76 -6.70 1.57
C VAL A 51 -4.19 -5.37 2.04
N LEU A 52 -4.87 -4.24 1.81
CA LEU A 52 -4.37 -2.92 2.24
C LEU A 52 -4.17 -2.83 3.76
N LYS A 53 -5.06 -3.42 4.55
CA LYS A 53 -4.94 -3.48 6.02
C LYS A 53 -3.68 -4.22 6.49
N LYS A 54 -3.20 -5.20 5.72
CA LYS A 54 -2.12 -6.12 6.13
C LYS A 54 -0.77 -5.85 5.46
N VAL A 55 -0.74 -5.22 4.28
CA VAL A 55 0.52 -4.98 3.56
C VAL A 55 1.48 -4.08 4.33
N GLY A 56 0.97 -3.20 5.20
CA GLY A 56 1.80 -2.35 6.06
C GLY A 56 2.69 -3.15 7.04
N GLU A 57 2.37 -4.40 7.33
CA GLU A 57 3.14 -5.26 8.24
C GLU A 57 4.40 -5.85 7.57
N ILE A 58 4.49 -5.77 6.24
CA ILE A 58 5.57 -6.40 5.46
C ILE A 58 6.90 -5.69 5.72
N GLN A 59 7.85 -6.47 6.23
CA GLN A 59 9.25 -6.08 6.32
C GLN A 59 9.90 -6.18 4.93
N ASP A 60 10.80 -5.24 4.59
CA ASP A 60 11.45 -5.17 3.27
C ASP A 60 10.46 -5.22 2.08
N PRO A 61 9.53 -4.26 1.98
CA PRO A 61 8.58 -4.22 0.89
C PRO A 61 9.29 -3.88 -0.42
N SER A 62 8.91 -4.59 -1.49
CA SER A 62 9.42 -4.33 -2.82
C SER A 62 8.88 -3.01 -3.37
N GLY A 63 9.71 -2.33 -4.18
CA GLY A 63 9.28 -1.10 -4.86
C GLY A 63 8.02 -1.28 -5.70
N GLU A 64 7.80 -2.45 -6.32
CA GLU A 64 6.56 -2.74 -7.06
C GLU A 64 5.32 -2.73 -6.17
N LEU A 65 5.43 -3.22 -4.92
CA LEU A 65 4.33 -3.19 -3.96
C LEU A 65 4.03 -1.75 -3.54
N ILE A 66 5.07 -0.97 -3.22
CA ILE A 66 4.93 0.45 -2.87
C ILE A 66 4.27 1.22 -4.02
N CYS A 67 4.75 1.05 -5.26
CA CYS A 67 4.14 1.66 -6.45
C CYS A 67 2.67 1.25 -6.62
N GLN A 68 2.33 -0.01 -6.35
CA GLN A 68 0.96 -0.48 -6.47
C GLN A 68 0.05 0.17 -5.43
N VAL A 69 0.49 0.31 -4.18
CA VAL A 69 -0.29 1.00 -3.15
C VAL A 69 -0.40 2.50 -3.47
N LEU A 70 0.68 3.13 -3.94
CA LEU A 70 0.68 4.51 -4.41
C LEU A 70 -0.30 4.75 -5.57
N SER A 71 -0.42 3.78 -6.48
CA SER A 71 -1.39 3.87 -7.59
C SER A 71 -2.84 3.84 -7.11
N ILE A 72 -3.14 3.14 -6.01
CA ILE A 72 -4.48 3.14 -5.39
C ILE A 72 -4.76 4.50 -4.74
N LEU A 73 -3.81 5.04 -3.97
CA LEU A 73 -3.93 6.37 -3.36
C LEU A 73 -4.26 7.46 -4.41
N ALA A 74 -3.62 7.36 -5.58
CA ALA A 74 -3.73 8.32 -6.68
C ALA A 74 -4.92 8.10 -7.63
N ASP A 75 -5.65 6.98 -7.53
CA ASP A 75 -6.75 6.67 -8.45
C ASP A 75 -8.06 7.34 -7.99
N ASP A 76 -8.44 8.42 -8.66
CA ASP A 76 -9.68 9.16 -8.38
C ASP A 76 -10.96 8.36 -8.70
N ASN A 77 -10.84 7.18 -9.35
CA ASN A 77 -11.97 6.28 -9.57
C ASN A 77 -12.14 5.24 -8.45
N ILE A 78 -11.25 5.22 -7.46
CA ILE A 78 -11.36 4.37 -6.28
C ILE A 78 -12.06 5.14 -5.16
N TYR A 79 -12.93 4.45 -4.44
CA TYR A 79 -13.65 4.99 -3.29
C TYR A 79 -12.68 5.35 -2.14
N TYR A 80 -13.02 6.39 -1.37
CA TYR A 80 -12.09 7.00 -0.42
C TYR A 80 -11.57 6.04 0.66
N ASP A 81 -12.37 5.09 1.14
CA ASP A 81 -11.91 4.15 2.18
C ASP A 81 -10.68 3.35 1.73
N ALA A 82 -10.64 2.88 0.47
CA ALA A 82 -9.46 2.21 -0.06
C ALA A 82 -8.28 3.16 -0.28
N ARG A 83 -8.52 4.45 -0.58
CA ARG A 83 -7.45 5.45 -0.71
C ARG A 83 -6.86 5.81 0.66
N ILE A 84 -7.68 5.89 1.69
CA ILE A 84 -7.26 6.10 3.09
C ILE A 84 -6.44 4.89 3.56
N LEU A 85 -6.94 3.66 3.38
CA LEU A 85 -6.18 2.44 3.70
C LEU A 85 -4.86 2.37 2.93
N ALA A 86 -4.81 2.84 1.68
CA ALA A 86 -3.57 2.94 0.92
C ALA A 86 -2.60 3.98 1.50
N SER A 87 -3.10 5.09 2.03
CA SER A 87 -2.28 6.08 2.74
C SER A 87 -1.62 5.46 3.97
N ASP A 88 -2.41 4.81 4.82
CA ASP A 88 -1.94 4.16 6.05
C ASP A 88 -0.93 3.06 5.74
N ALA A 89 -1.25 2.22 4.75
CA ALA A 89 -0.36 1.18 4.26
C ALA A 89 0.96 1.74 3.75
N LEU A 90 0.93 2.85 2.98
CA LEU A 90 2.15 3.51 2.51
C LEU A 90 3.01 3.94 3.69
N ILE A 91 2.47 4.67 4.67
CA ILE A 91 3.26 5.12 5.84
C ILE A 91 4.06 3.96 6.44
N GLN A 92 3.42 2.82 6.67
CA GLN A 92 4.08 1.64 7.26
C GLN A 92 5.11 1.02 6.29
N LEU A 93 4.77 0.87 5.01
CA LEU A 93 5.68 0.34 3.99
C LEU A 93 6.94 1.21 3.86
N LEU A 94 6.81 2.54 3.88
CA LEU A 94 7.96 3.45 3.80
C LEU A 94 8.86 3.32 5.04
N LYS A 95 8.29 3.17 6.23
CA LYS A 95 9.04 2.91 7.48
C LYS A 95 9.78 1.59 7.43
N ASN A 96 9.20 0.55 6.85
CA ASN A 96 9.80 -0.78 6.74
C ASN A 96 10.83 -0.89 5.60
N ALA A 97 10.89 0.10 4.69
CA ALA A 97 11.77 0.09 3.52
C ALA A 97 13.14 0.77 3.77
N GLN A 98 13.43 1.25 4.99
CA GLN A 98 14.53 2.20 5.27
C GLN A 98 15.93 1.77 4.79
N ASP A 99 16.23 0.48 4.58
CA ASP A 99 17.53 0.04 4.01
C ASP A 99 17.53 -0.12 2.48
N GLY A 100 16.35 -0.10 1.83
CA GLY A 100 16.16 -0.30 0.39
C GLY A 100 15.38 0.82 -0.30
N PHE A 101 15.11 1.92 0.41
CA PHE A 101 14.29 3.03 -0.06
C PHE A 101 15.03 3.82 -1.14
N ASN A 102 14.74 3.55 -2.41
CA ASN A 102 15.38 4.26 -3.49
C ASN A 102 14.87 5.72 -3.58
N GLY A 103 15.75 6.67 -3.89
CA GLY A 103 15.38 8.09 -3.95
C GLY A 103 14.29 8.41 -4.99
N GLU A 104 14.16 7.60 -6.05
CA GLU A 104 13.14 7.78 -7.08
C GLU A 104 11.71 7.47 -6.55
N MET A 105 11.59 6.46 -5.70
CA MET A 105 10.35 6.04 -5.05
C MET A 105 9.91 7.11 -4.05
N SER A 106 10.85 7.59 -3.22
CA SER A 106 10.64 8.70 -2.29
C SER A 106 10.07 9.93 -3.01
N MET A 107 10.71 10.31 -4.12
CA MET A 107 10.26 11.43 -4.96
C MET A 107 8.89 11.19 -5.59
N SER A 108 8.61 9.95 -6.02
CA SER A 108 7.32 9.59 -6.62
C SER A 108 6.18 9.68 -5.60
N VAL A 109 6.37 9.15 -4.40
CA VAL A 109 5.39 9.24 -3.31
C VAL A 109 5.16 10.70 -2.94
N ARG A 110 6.23 11.47 -2.70
CA ARG A 110 6.14 12.90 -2.39
C ARG A 110 5.34 13.68 -3.44
N LYS A 111 5.67 13.50 -4.73
CA LYS A 111 5.01 14.20 -5.83
C LYS A 111 3.52 13.89 -5.91
N VAL A 112 3.14 12.63 -5.71
CA VAL A 112 1.72 12.22 -5.71
C VAL A 112 0.99 12.83 -4.52
N THR A 113 1.57 12.74 -3.32
CA THR A 113 0.96 13.31 -2.10
C THR A 113 0.80 14.83 -2.21
N GLU A 114 1.83 15.56 -2.67
CA GLU A 114 1.76 17.00 -2.92
C GLU A 114 0.66 17.35 -3.92
N LYS A 115 0.59 16.63 -5.05
CA LYS A 115 -0.46 16.84 -6.05
C LYS A 115 -1.85 16.66 -5.44
N LEU A 116 -2.09 15.58 -4.69
CA LEU A 116 -3.39 15.31 -4.09
C LEU A 116 -3.80 16.38 -3.08
N ARG A 117 -2.86 16.89 -2.29
CA ARG A 117 -3.11 18.00 -1.34
C ARG A 117 -3.40 19.34 -2.02
N THR A 118 -2.90 19.57 -3.23
CA THR A 118 -3.22 20.79 -4.00
C THR A 118 -4.57 20.75 -4.70
N THR A 119 -5.28 19.62 -4.64
CA THR A 119 -6.62 19.45 -5.19
C THR A 119 -7.65 19.41 -4.06
N PRO A 120 -8.86 19.96 -4.22
CA PRO A 120 -9.90 19.82 -3.20
C PRO A 120 -10.24 18.34 -2.96
N GLN A 121 -10.01 17.87 -1.73
CA GLN A 121 -10.34 16.52 -1.27
C GLN A 121 -11.41 16.58 -0.17
N PRO A 122 -12.19 15.51 0.04
CA PRO A 122 -13.04 15.41 1.22
C PRO A 122 -12.20 15.45 2.51
N PRO A 123 -12.72 16.04 3.61
CA PRO A 123 -11.95 16.20 4.85
C PRO A 123 -11.35 14.90 5.39
N ILE A 124 -12.07 13.78 5.29
CA ILE A 124 -11.58 12.47 5.76
C ILE A 124 -10.33 12.00 5.02
N PHE A 125 -10.22 12.32 3.73
CA PHE A 125 -9.09 11.92 2.91
C PHE A 125 -7.94 12.92 3.03
N ASP A 126 -8.26 14.21 3.16
CA ASP A 126 -7.27 15.26 3.40
C ASP A 126 -6.45 14.98 4.67
N ASN A 127 -7.09 14.60 5.77
CA ASN A 127 -6.41 14.19 7.01
C ASN A 127 -5.41 13.05 6.77
N ALA A 128 -5.79 12.01 6.02
CA ALA A 128 -4.91 10.89 5.70
C ALA A 128 -3.71 11.32 4.84
N LEU A 129 -3.87 12.32 3.97
CA LEU A 129 -2.79 12.90 3.17
C LEU A 129 -1.85 13.78 4.00
N GLU A 130 -2.37 14.49 5.00
CA GLU A 130 -1.57 15.29 5.94
C GLU A 130 -0.64 14.40 6.79
N GLU A 131 -1.16 13.28 7.28
CA GLU A 131 -0.37 12.28 8.02
C GLU A 131 0.74 11.70 7.14
N LEU A 132 0.40 11.23 5.93
CA LEU A 132 1.37 10.69 4.97
C LEU A 132 2.45 11.73 4.60
N HIS A 133 2.06 12.98 4.35
CA HIS A 133 3.00 14.04 4.03
C HIS A 133 3.97 14.32 5.18
N SER A 134 3.48 14.33 6.42
CA SER A 134 4.29 14.54 7.62
C SER A 134 5.33 13.43 7.80
N GLU A 135 4.93 12.18 7.59
CA GLU A 135 5.80 11.01 7.69
C GLU A 135 6.90 10.99 6.61
N ILE A 136 6.56 11.36 5.36
CA ILE A 136 7.55 11.51 4.28
C ILE A 136 8.59 12.59 4.64
N GLY A 137 8.16 13.68 5.27
CA GLY A 137 9.04 14.75 5.76
C GLY A 137 10.07 14.22 6.77
N LEU A 138 9.62 13.45 7.77
CA LEU A 138 10.47 12.86 8.81
C LEU A 138 11.50 11.88 8.22
N LEU A 139 11.08 11.03 7.28
CA LEU A 139 11.99 10.08 6.63
C LEU A 139 13.10 10.79 5.86
N SER A 140 12.78 11.89 5.16
CA SER A 140 13.78 12.66 4.41
C SER A 140 14.80 13.42 5.28
N THR A 141 14.49 13.66 6.56
CA THR A 141 15.43 14.31 7.50
C THR A 141 16.43 13.34 8.15
N LEU A 142 16.16 12.03 8.12
CA LEU A 142 17.04 11.01 8.69
C LEU A 142 18.16 10.56 7.74
N GLU A 143 18.07 10.93 6.46
CA GLU A 143 19.04 10.58 5.40
C GLU A 143 20.17 11.62 5.22
N ASN A 144 20.20 12.71 6.03
CA ASN A 144 21.19 13.80 5.95
C ASN A 144 22.16 13.84 7.13
#